data_AF-A0A2P6WBD4-F1
#
_entry.id   AF-A0A2P6WBD4-F1
#
_cell.length_a   1.000
_cell.length_b   1.000
_cell.length_c   1.000
_cell.angle_alpha   90.00
_cell.angle_beta   90.00
_cell.angle_gamma   90.00
#
_symmetry.space_group_name_H-M   'P 1'
#
loop_
_entity.id
_entity.type
_entity.pdbx_description
1 polymer ?
#
loop_
_entity_poly.entity_id
_entity_poly.type
_entity_poly.pdbx_seq_one_letter_code
_entity_poly.pdbx_strand_id
1 'polypeptide(L)'
;MSLERIKELQQKLEIEDVGQKRYLMYRIFEEVLEEIHEEVPEPENRVKKLQEGNGYLYKLAQDFLTESSTMKKREKLDKMIEYLE
;
A
#
# COMPACT_ATOMS: atom_id res chain seq x y z
N MET A 1 -0.20 -9.34 10.50
CA MET A 1 0.90 -8.62 11.21
C MET A 1 0.28 -7.44 11.96
N SER A 2 1.03 -6.46 12.51
CA SER A 2 0.41 -5.32 13.22
C SER A 2 0.52 -4.03 12.42
N LEU A 3 -0.57 -3.25 12.39
CA LEU A 3 -0.67 -1.87 11.88
C LEU A 3 0.48 -0.97 12.39
N GLU A 4 1.04 -1.29 13.56
CA GLU A 4 2.20 -0.62 14.14
C GLU A 4 3.44 -0.68 13.24
N ARG A 5 3.71 -1.84 12.61
CA ARG A 5 4.83 -1.99 11.67
C ARG A 5 4.66 -1.10 10.43
N ILE A 6 3.43 -1.00 9.91
CA ILE A 6 3.10 -0.13 8.78
C ILE A 6 3.39 1.34 9.14
N LYS A 7 3.02 1.77 10.35
CA LYS A 7 3.28 3.13 10.86
C LYS A 7 4.78 3.40 11.03
N GLU A 8 5.55 2.44 11.55
CA GLU A 8 7.00 2.57 11.64
C GLU A 8 7.67 2.75 10.27
N LEU A 9 7.19 2.04 9.25
CA LEU A 9 7.71 2.17 7.89
C LEU A 9 7.30 3.51 7.26
N GLN A 10 6.09 4.00 7.53
CA GLN A 10 5.64 5.33 7.08
C GLN A 10 6.54 6.46 7.59
N GLN A 11 6.98 6.40 8.86
CA GLN A 11 7.90 7.40 9.43
C GLN A 11 9.25 7.44 8.70
N LYS A 12 9.65 6.35 8.07
CA LYS A 12 10.90 6.24 7.29
C LYS A 12 10.78 6.81 5.87
N LEU A 13 9.63 7.34 5.46
CA LEU A 13 9.43 7.88 4.11
C LEU A 13 10.11 9.25 3.85
N GLU A 14 10.80 9.83 4.83
CA GLU A 14 11.56 11.08 4.68
C GLU A 14 12.91 10.91 3.95
N ILE A 15 13.17 9.76 3.33
CA ILE A 15 14.36 9.49 2.51
C ILE A 15 14.47 10.49 1.33
N GLU A 16 15.67 10.97 1.03
CA GLU A 16 15.90 11.90 -0.10
C GLU A 16 15.87 11.18 -1.46
N ASP A 17 16.46 9.98 -1.53
CA ASP A 17 16.49 9.19 -2.76
C ASP A 17 15.09 8.72 -3.17
N VAL A 18 14.68 9.11 -4.39
CA VAL A 18 13.35 8.82 -4.91
C VAL A 18 13.14 7.33 -5.17
N GLY A 19 14.19 6.61 -5.59
CA GLY A 19 14.13 5.18 -5.85
C GLY A 19 13.88 4.39 -4.57
N GLN A 20 14.67 4.66 -3.53
CA GLN A 20 14.52 4.08 -2.21
C GLN A 20 13.17 4.42 -1.59
N LYS A 21 12.72 5.68 -1.72
CA LYS A 21 11.39 6.10 -1.26
C LYS A 21 10.29 5.29 -1.94
N ARG A 22 10.32 5.16 -3.27
CA ARG A 22 9.32 4.37 -4.02
C ARG A 22 9.35 2.90 -3.66
N TYR A 23 10.54 2.34 -3.44
CA TYR A 23 10.68 0.97 -2.99
C TYR A 23 10.06 0.77 -1.60
N LEU A 24 10.36 1.66 -0.65
CA LEU A 24 9.77 1.61 0.68
C LEU A 24 8.24 1.75 0.65
N MET A 25 7.71 2.65 -0.18
CA MET A 25 6.26 2.78 -0.39
C MET A 25 5.65 1.48 -0.92
N TYR A 26 6.31 0.80 -1.87
CA TYR A 26 5.84 -0.49 -2.37
C TYR A 26 5.84 -1.56 -1.28
N ARG A 27 6.88 -1.60 -0.43
CA ARG A 27 6.92 -2.50 0.73
C ARG A 27 5.75 -2.26 1.69
N ILE A 28 5.45 -1.00 1.99
CA ILE A 28 4.31 -0.65 2.84
C ILE A 28 2.99 -1.09 2.19
N PHE A 29 2.86 -0.88 0.87
CA PHE A 29 1.70 -1.34 0.13
C PHE A 29 1.50 -2.86 0.21
N GLU A 30 2.57 -3.65 0.08
CA GLU A 30 2.49 -5.11 0.23
C GLU A 30 2.00 -5.51 1.63
N GLU A 31 2.48 -4.83 2.67
CA GLU A 31 2.08 -5.07 4.07
C GLU A 31 0.61 -4.68 4.29
N VAL A 32 0.15 -3.56 3.72
CA VAL A 32 -1.26 -3.15 3.76
C VAL A 32 -2.15 -4.21 3.10
N LEU A 33 -1.76 -4.73 1.93
CA LEU A 33 -2.52 -5.79 1.27
C LEU A 33 -2.56 -7.07 2.10
N GLU A 34 -1.46 -7.39 2.80
CA GLU A 34 -1.39 -8.52 3.71
C GLU A 34 -2.38 -8.38 4.86
N GLU A 35 -2.48 -7.21 5.47
CA GLU A 35 -3.44 -6.97 6.55
C GLU A 35 -4.90 -7.10 6.08
N ILE A 36 -5.20 -6.72 4.84
CA ILE A 36 -6.57 -6.83 4.30
C ILE A 36 -6.90 -8.30 3.95
N HIS A 37 -5.93 -9.04 3.41
CA HIS A 37 -6.12 -10.40 2.90
C HIS A 37 -4.94 -11.32 3.29
N GLU A 38 -4.79 -11.58 4.58
CA GLU A 38 -3.68 -12.37 5.16
C GLU A 38 -3.66 -13.81 4.59
N GLU A 39 -4.85 -14.35 4.30
CA GLU A 39 -5.06 -15.69 3.74
C GLU A 39 -4.60 -15.84 2.28
N VAL A 40 -4.30 -14.74 1.59
CA VAL A 40 -3.87 -14.75 0.19
C VAL A 40 -2.34 -14.57 0.15
N PRO A 41 -1.58 -15.57 -0.35
CA PRO A 41 -0.12 -15.54 -0.23
C PRO A 41 0.57 -14.56 -1.18
N GLU A 42 -0.04 -14.27 -2.35
CA GLU A 42 0.60 -13.46 -3.39
C GLU A 42 -0.01 -12.05 -3.50
N PRO A 43 0.82 -10.99 -3.58
CA PRO A 43 0.37 -9.61 -3.69
C PRO A 43 -0.57 -9.35 -4.88
N GLU A 44 -0.28 -9.93 -6.05
CA GLU A 44 -1.13 -9.76 -7.24
C GLU A 44 -2.53 -10.35 -7.03
N ASN A 45 -2.62 -11.44 -6.29
CA ASN A 45 -3.89 -12.09 -5.96
C ASN A 45 -4.63 -11.32 -4.86
N ARG A 46 -3.92 -10.70 -3.92
CA ARG A 46 -4.52 -9.77 -2.92
C ARG A 46 -5.20 -8.59 -3.61
N VAL A 47 -4.56 -7.98 -4.61
CA VAL A 47 -5.17 -6.89 -5.39
C VAL A 47 -6.43 -7.36 -6.14
N LYS A 48 -6.40 -8.54 -6.76
CA LYS A 48 -7.60 -9.11 -7.41
C LYS A 48 -8.74 -9.35 -6.41
N LYS A 49 -8.42 -9.78 -5.19
CA LYS A 49 -9.43 -10.00 -4.13
C LYS A 49 -10.11 -8.71 -3.68
N LEU A 50 -9.39 -7.59 -3.68
CA LEU A 50 -10.01 -6.27 -3.48
C LEU A 50 -11.08 -5.98 -4.53
N GLN A 51 -10.91 -6.42 -5.79
CA GLN A 51 -11.91 -6.21 -6.83
C GLN A 51 -13.25 -6.88 -6.50
N GLU A 52 -13.20 -8.03 -5.82
CA GLU A 52 -14.38 -8.81 -5.46
C GLU A 52 -15.06 -8.28 -4.18
N GLY A 53 -14.29 -7.74 -3.22
CA GLY A 53 -14.79 -7.36 -1.90
C GLY A 53 -14.84 -5.85 -1.60
N ASN A 54 -13.97 -5.04 -2.20
CA ASN A 54 -13.86 -3.61 -1.90
C ASN A 54 -13.34 -2.81 -3.11
N GLY A 55 -14.27 -2.36 -3.95
CA GLY A 55 -13.96 -1.60 -5.17
C GLY A 55 -13.21 -0.27 -4.93
N TYR A 56 -13.39 0.35 -3.76
CA TYR A 56 -12.65 1.56 -3.40
C TYR A 56 -11.17 1.25 -3.17
N LEU A 57 -10.85 0.26 -2.33
CA LEU A 57 -9.47 -0.18 -2.10
C LEU A 57 -8.83 -0.74 -3.37
N TYR A 58 -9.60 -1.46 -4.18
CA TYR A 58 -9.12 -1.92 -5.49
C TYR A 58 -8.67 -0.77 -6.36
N LYS A 59 -9.48 0.31 -6.44
CA LYS A 59 -9.13 1.49 -7.21
C LYS A 59 -7.89 2.20 -6.65
N LEU A 60 -7.77 2.32 -5.32
CA LEU A 60 -6.56 2.88 -4.70
C LEU A 60 -5.32 2.05 -5.01
N ALA A 61 -5.42 0.72 -4.95
CA ALA A 61 -4.32 -0.19 -5.27
C ALA A 61 -3.89 -0.08 -6.74
N GLN A 62 -4.84 -0.03 -7.68
CA GLN A 62 -4.54 0.18 -9.09
C GLN A 62 -3.86 1.53 -9.34
N ASP A 63 -4.38 2.60 -8.74
CA ASP A 63 -3.80 3.94 -8.85
C ASP A 63 -2.38 3.95 -8.26
N PHE A 64 -2.15 3.32 -7.10
CA PHE A 64 -0.83 3.22 -6.48
C PHE A 64 0.20 2.54 -7.39
N LEU A 65 -0.19 1.45 -8.06
CA LEU A 65 0.71 0.68 -8.93
C LEU A 65 1.05 1.46 -10.22
N THR A 66 0.06 2.14 -10.80
CA THR A 66 0.16 2.78 -12.13
C THR A 66 0.59 4.25 -12.11
N GLU A 67 0.43 4.94 -10.99
CA GLU A 67 0.76 6.35 -10.86
C GLU A 67 2.27 6.60 -11.02
N SER A 68 2.65 7.66 -11.73
CA SER A 68 4.05 8.00 -11.96
C SER A 68 4.58 9.02 -10.94
N SER A 69 3.69 9.79 -10.30
CA SER A 69 4.03 10.76 -9.26
C SER A 69 4.23 10.08 -7.90
N THR A 70 5.42 10.27 -7.30
CA THR A 70 5.72 9.78 -5.95
C THR A 70 4.76 10.37 -4.91
N MET A 71 4.41 11.65 -5.05
CA MET A 71 3.48 12.34 -4.14
C MET A 71 2.09 11.70 -4.22
N LYS A 72 1.56 11.50 -5.42
CA LYS A 72 0.24 10.88 -5.60
C LYS A 72 0.23 9.43 -5.15
N LYS A 73 1.30 8.66 -5.39
CA LYS A 73 1.43 7.31 -4.80
C LYS A 73 1.33 7.35 -3.28
N ARG A 74 1.95 8.35 -2.64
CA ARG A 74 1.90 8.50 -1.19
C ARG A 74 0.49 8.79 -0.70
N GLU A 75 -0.22 9.71 -1.34
CA GLU A 75 -1.62 9.98 -1.02
C GLU A 75 -2.52 8.75 -1.14
N LYS A 76 -2.31 7.89 -2.16
CA LYS A 76 -3.07 6.64 -2.32
C LYS A 76 -2.75 5.65 -1.20
N LEU A 77 -1.46 5.50 -0.90
CA LEU A 77 -0.99 4.62 0.17
C LEU A 77 -1.55 5.06 1.53
N ASP A 78 -1.46 6.35 1.85
CA ASP A 78 -1.95 6.90 3.11
C ASP A 78 -3.46 6.65 3.29
N LYS A 79 -4.26 6.79 2.22
CA LYS A 79 -5.70 6.45 2.24
C LYS A 79 -5.98 4.97 2.46
N MET A 80 -5.12 4.08 1.96
CA MET A 80 -5.28 2.64 2.20
C MET A 80 -4.92 2.28 3.65
N ILE A 81 -3.94 2.98 4.23
CA ILE A 81 -3.55 2.80 5.63
C ILE A 81 -4.64 3.34 6.57
N GLU A 82 -5.23 4.50 6.26
CA GLU A 82 -6.37 5.07 7.00
C GLU A 82 -7.57 4.12 7.03
N TYR A 83 -7.79 3.31 5.98
CA TYR A 83 -8.85 2.30 5.97
C TYR A 83 -8.63 1.17 6.98
N LEU A 84 -7.38 0.92 7.40
CA LEU A 84 -7.04 -0.09 8.40
C LEU A 84 -7.17 0.42 9.85
N GLU A 85 -7.41 1.72 10.04
CA GLU A 85 -7.62 2.35 11.37
C GLU A 85 -9.09 2.31 11.81
#